data_AF-A0A842S5K8-F1
#
_entry.id   AF-A0A842S5K8-F1
#
_cell.length_a   1.000
_cell.length_b   1.000
_cell.length_c   1.000
_cell.angle_alpha   90.00
_cell.angle_beta   90.00
_cell.angle_gamma   90.00
#
_symmetry.space_group_name_H-M   'P 1'
#
loop_
_entity.id
_entity.type
_entity.pdbx_description
1 polymer ?
#
loop_
_entity_poly.entity_id
_entity_poly.type
_entity_poly.pdbx_seq_one_letter_code
_entity_poly.pdbx_strand_id
1 'polypeptide(L)'
;MTELNNKEFLIRLSDIVAKLSSIAKTQSFRLKQKWDDYLHNSSIEPYLIRTIPIDKSKFVNDNKYRIEILNITIQALADGFHAIKTLLKTIYESYFYSELFINEFSEQDQLIIKYLVAKEILGNLIQYNKLDHETVPLKYNVVARNYSLIKLKAQKDKRILENMNKIFGNQKLELSTIQNILKEIEKDGLIKITKKDDNSNLYEIKNELILSDEGQEKYNQYLSPLIVWPTNLWRSFYNIRELNITPAQDIKNRETLEKILSRSATQGFSATNNVFQNLLKYYQNIDS
;
A
#
# COMPACT_ATOMS: atom_id res chain seq x y z
N MET A 1 -5.53 -27.39 -9.46
CA MET A 1 -6.13 -26.21 -10.08
C MET A 1 -7.32 -26.68 -10.90
N THR A 2 -8.44 -25.98 -10.86
CA THR A 2 -9.64 -26.35 -11.64
C THR A 2 -9.46 -25.90 -13.08
N GLU A 3 -9.63 -26.83 -14.03
CA GLU A 3 -9.66 -26.52 -15.47
C GLU A 3 -11.01 -25.89 -15.80
N LEU A 4 -11.02 -24.75 -16.50
CA LEU A 4 -12.25 -24.05 -16.90
C LEU A 4 -12.32 -23.87 -18.41
N ASN A 5 -13.48 -24.14 -19.01
CA ASN A 5 -13.75 -23.79 -20.40
C ASN A 5 -13.87 -22.27 -20.58
N ASN A 6 -13.94 -21.81 -21.83
CA ASN A 6 -13.97 -20.37 -22.13
C ASN A 6 -15.12 -19.63 -21.42
N LYS A 7 -16.32 -20.22 -21.39
CA LYS A 7 -17.50 -19.59 -20.79
C LYS A 7 -17.34 -19.49 -19.27
N GLU A 8 -16.89 -20.56 -18.62
CA GLU A 8 -16.64 -20.59 -17.19
C GLU A 8 -15.54 -19.61 -16.78
N PHE A 9 -14.48 -19.51 -17.58
CA PHE A 9 -13.43 -18.52 -17.38
C PHE A 9 -13.96 -17.10 -17.49
N LEU A 10 -14.74 -16.77 -18.51
CA LEU A 10 -15.33 -15.44 -18.68
C LEU A 10 -16.27 -15.07 -17.54
N ILE A 11 -17.06 -16.02 -17.04
CA ILE A 11 -17.89 -15.82 -15.84
C ILE A 11 -16.99 -15.51 -14.65
N ARG A 12 -15.94 -16.30 -14.41
CA ARG A 12 -14.99 -16.09 -13.31
C ARG A 12 -14.33 -14.71 -13.39
N LEU A 13 -13.89 -14.30 -14.57
CA LEU A 13 -13.29 -12.98 -14.79
C LEU A 13 -14.30 -11.87 -14.50
N SER A 14 -15.55 -12.01 -14.96
CA SER A 14 -16.63 -11.05 -14.68
C SER A 14 -16.93 -10.94 -13.18
N ASP A 15 -16.90 -12.05 -12.44
CA ASP A 15 -17.11 -12.07 -10.99
C ASP A 15 -16.00 -11.33 -10.24
N ILE A 16 -14.76 -11.49 -10.69
CA ILE A 16 -13.61 -10.83 -10.08
C ILE A 16 -13.62 -9.34 -10.37
N VAL A 17 -13.95 -8.92 -11.60
CA VAL A 17 -14.14 -7.50 -11.92
C VAL A 17 -15.30 -6.91 -11.11
N ALA A 18 -16.41 -7.64 -10.91
CA ALA A 18 -17.52 -7.20 -10.07
C ALA A 18 -17.13 -7.07 -8.59
N LYS A 19 -16.32 -8.00 -8.06
CA LYS A 19 -15.70 -7.88 -6.73
C LYS A 19 -14.88 -6.60 -6.62
N LEU A 20 -14.01 -6.33 -7.60
CA LEU A 20 -13.20 -5.11 -7.63
C LEU A 20 -14.06 -3.85 -7.72
N SER A 21 -15.12 -3.85 -8.53
CA SER A 21 -16.09 -2.76 -8.61
C SER A 21 -16.72 -2.44 -7.25
N SER A 22 -17.17 -3.47 -6.53
CA SER A 22 -17.74 -3.33 -5.19
C SER A 22 -16.73 -2.76 -4.18
N ILE A 23 -15.48 -3.23 -4.22
CA ILE A 23 -14.40 -2.73 -3.38
C ILE A 23 -14.10 -1.26 -3.71
N ALA A 24 -13.95 -0.91 -4.99
CA ALA A 24 -13.69 0.46 -5.44
C ALA A 24 -14.77 1.42 -4.92
N LYS A 25 -16.05 1.08 -5.12
CA LYS A 25 -17.18 1.88 -4.63
C LYS A 25 -17.14 2.06 -3.11
N THR A 26 -16.97 0.95 -2.38
CA THR A 26 -17.03 0.96 -0.91
C THR A 26 -15.85 1.71 -0.29
N GLN A 27 -14.64 1.45 -0.78
CA GLN A 27 -13.42 2.03 -0.22
C GLN A 27 -13.27 3.50 -0.61
N SER A 28 -13.69 3.88 -1.81
CA SER A 28 -13.72 5.29 -2.25
C SER A 28 -14.68 6.12 -1.37
N PHE A 29 -15.89 5.61 -1.13
CA PHE A 29 -16.84 6.25 -0.22
C PHE A 29 -16.28 6.39 1.21
N ARG A 30 -15.72 5.31 1.76
CA ARG A 30 -15.13 5.32 3.11
C ARG A 30 -13.97 6.30 3.24
N LEU A 31 -13.10 6.36 2.23
CA LEU A 31 -12.00 7.32 2.21
C LEU A 31 -12.54 8.74 2.21
N LYS A 32 -13.48 9.07 1.31
CA LYS A 32 -14.06 10.42 1.22
C LYS A 32 -14.72 10.84 2.53
N GLN A 33 -15.55 9.98 3.12
CA GLN A 33 -16.19 10.25 4.40
C GLN A 33 -15.16 10.58 5.48
N LYS A 34 -14.13 9.75 5.64
CA LYS A 34 -13.10 9.98 6.67
C LYS A 34 -12.19 11.15 6.35
N TRP A 35 -11.99 11.46 5.08
CA TRP A 35 -11.29 12.66 4.64
C TRP A 35 -12.06 13.91 5.04
N ASP A 36 -13.37 13.93 4.81
CA ASP A 36 -14.20 15.08 5.15
C ASP A 36 -14.29 15.26 6.68
N ASP A 37 -14.33 14.16 7.43
CA ASP A 37 -14.32 14.21 8.90
C ASP A 37 -13.04 14.88 9.45
N TYR A 38 -11.85 14.56 8.92
CA TYR A 38 -10.57 14.85 9.59
C TYR A 38 -9.53 15.61 8.77
N LEU A 39 -9.65 15.62 7.46
CA LEU A 39 -8.68 16.21 6.53
C LEU A 39 -9.32 17.32 5.66
N HIS A 40 -10.55 17.76 5.96
CA HIS A 40 -11.28 18.76 5.17
C HIS A 40 -10.59 20.13 5.08
N ASN A 41 -9.77 20.48 6.07
CA ASN A 41 -8.98 21.72 6.06
C ASN A 41 -7.67 21.62 5.28
N SER A 42 -7.34 20.44 4.73
CA SER A 42 -6.15 20.29 3.90
C SER A 42 -6.36 20.94 2.54
N SER A 43 -5.32 21.58 2.00
CA SER A 43 -5.31 22.07 0.62
C SER A 43 -5.18 20.94 -0.41
N ILE A 44 -4.93 19.71 0.03
CA ILE A 44 -4.83 18.52 -0.81
C ILE A 44 -6.20 17.83 -0.84
N GLU A 45 -6.74 17.65 -2.05
CA GLU A 45 -7.98 16.91 -2.27
C GLU A 45 -7.75 15.38 -2.23
N PRO A 46 -8.72 14.58 -1.75
CA PRO A 46 -8.61 13.13 -1.78
C PRO A 46 -8.59 12.62 -3.23
N TYR A 47 -7.66 11.71 -3.52
CA TYR A 47 -7.70 10.95 -4.76
C TYR A 47 -8.67 9.78 -4.60
N LEU A 48 -9.76 9.80 -5.35
CA LEU A 48 -10.83 8.80 -5.25
C LEU A 48 -10.68 7.72 -6.32
N ILE A 49 -11.12 6.50 -5.98
CA ILE A 49 -11.12 5.36 -6.90
C ILE A 49 -12.33 5.48 -7.83
N ARG A 50 -12.10 5.49 -9.14
CA ARG A 50 -13.20 5.52 -10.11
C ARG A 50 -14.08 4.27 -10.00
N THR A 51 -15.35 4.44 -10.34
CA THR A 51 -16.30 3.33 -10.39
C THR A 51 -16.02 2.44 -11.61
N ILE A 52 -16.17 1.13 -11.45
CA ILE A 52 -16.10 0.16 -12.55
C ILE A 52 -17.54 -0.25 -12.90
N PRO A 53 -18.13 0.25 -13.99
CA PRO A 53 -19.56 0.06 -14.30
C PRO A 53 -19.80 -1.28 -15.01
N ILE A 54 -19.59 -2.39 -14.31
CA ILE A 54 -19.70 -3.74 -14.89
C ILE A 54 -21.15 -4.24 -14.97
N ASP A 55 -21.53 -4.63 -16.18
CA ASP A 55 -22.64 -5.52 -16.51
C ASP A 55 -22.06 -6.90 -16.84
N LYS A 56 -22.29 -7.89 -15.96
CA LYS A 56 -21.72 -9.24 -16.12
C LYS A 56 -22.17 -9.92 -17.41
N SER A 57 -23.42 -9.70 -17.83
CA SER A 57 -23.96 -10.33 -19.05
C SER A 57 -23.25 -9.78 -20.28
N LYS A 58 -23.16 -8.45 -20.38
CA LYS A 58 -22.42 -7.81 -21.48
C LYS A 58 -20.94 -8.19 -21.46
N PHE A 59 -20.32 -8.26 -20.28
CA PHE A 59 -18.90 -8.62 -20.16
C PHE A 59 -18.59 -10.02 -20.70
N VAL A 60 -19.48 -10.99 -20.48
CA VAL A 60 -19.32 -12.34 -20.99
C VAL A 60 -19.58 -12.40 -22.49
N ASN A 61 -20.56 -11.67 -23.00
CA ASN A 61 -21.05 -11.84 -24.38
C ASN A 61 -20.45 -10.86 -25.41
N ASP A 62 -19.89 -9.73 -24.98
CA ASP A 62 -19.36 -8.67 -25.85
C ASP A 62 -17.88 -8.40 -25.54
N ASN A 63 -17.00 -8.73 -26.49
CA ASN A 63 -15.56 -8.53 -26.32
C ASN A 63 -15.16 -7.04 -26.32
N LYS A 64 -15.85 -6.17 -27.06
CA LYS A 64 -15.57 -4.72 -27.05
C LYS A 64 -15.87 -4.13 -25.68
N TYR A 65 -17.03 -4.48 -25.13
CA TYR A 65 -17.39 -4.08 -23.77
C TYR A 65 -16.43 -4.69 -22.72
N ARG A 66 -16.00 -5.93 -22.90
CA ARG A 66 -14.98 -6.55 -22.03
C ARG A 66 -13.67 -5.78 -22.03
N ILE A 67 -13.16 -5.41 -23.20
CA ILE A 67 -11.94 -4.59 -23.36
C ILE A 67 -12.10 -3.25 -22.64
N GLU A 68 -13.23 -2.57 -22.82
CA GLU A 68 -13.54 -1.32 -22.13
C GLU A 68 -13.49 -1.46 -20.61
N ILE A 69 -14.18 -2.47 -20.07
CA ILE A 69 -14.25 -2.71 -18.62
C ILE A 69 -12.89 -3.13 -18.05
N LEU A 70 -12.10 -3.93 -18.77
CA LEU A 70 -10.73 -4.26 -18.36
C LEU A 70 -9.84 -3.00 -18.32
N ASN A 71 -9.98 -2.10 -19.29
CA ASN A 71 -9.26 -0.83 -19.29
C ASN A 71 -9.67 0.07 -18.10
N ILE A 72 -10.96 0.19 -17.82
CA ILE A 72 -11.45 0.93 -16.64
C ILE A 72 -10.93 0.29 -15.34
N THR A 73 -10.88 -1.04 -15.27
CA THR A 73 -10.35 -1.77 -14.11
C THR A 73 -8.87 -1.45 -13.89
N ILE A 74 -8.04 -1.42 -14.95
CA ILE A 74 -6.63 -1.02 -14.87
C ILE A 74 -6.48 0.39 -14.30
N GLN A 75 -7.30 1.32 -14.78
CA GLN A 75 -7.27 2.70 -14.30
C GLN A 75 -7.70 2.79 -12.83
N ALA A 76 -8.75 2.06 -12.41
CA ALA A 76 -9.19 2.01 -11.03
C ALA A 76 -8.11 1.42 -10.09
N LEU A 77 -7.35 0.42 -10.54
CA LEU A 77 -6.22 -0.12 -9.78
C LEU A 77 -5.14 0.94 -9.53
N ALA A 78 -4.85 1.77 -10.52
CA ALA A 78 -3.93 2.91 -10.39
C ALA A 78 -4.49 3.99 -9.46
N ASP A 79 -5.79 4.30 -9.56
CA ASP A 79 -6.43 5.24 -8.64
C ASP A 79 -6.29 4.79 -7.18
N GLY A 80 -6.45 3.50 -6.90
CA GLY A 80 -6.26 2.95 -5.54
C GLY A 80 -4.84 3.15 -5.00
N PHE A 81 -3.83 3.09 -5.87
CA PHE A 81 -2.44 3.35 -5.49
C PHE A 81 -2.24 4.84 -5.18
N HIS A 82 -2.76 5.71 -6.04
CA HIS A 82 -2.70 7.15 -5.85
C HIS A 82 -3.51 7.63 -4.65
N ALA A 83 -4.62 6.97 -4.32
CA ALA A 83 -5.39 7.24 -3.10
C ALA A 83 -4.57 7.04 -1.83
N ILE A 84 -3.82 5.93 -1.74
CA ILE A 84 -2.89 5.68 -0.63
C ILE A 84 -1.80 6.75 -0.58
N LYS A 85 -1.21 7.08 -1.74
CA LYS A 85 -0.17 8.12 -1.86
C LYS A 85 -0.66 9.47 -1.38
N THR A 86 -1.80 9.92 -1.87
CA THR A 86 -2.39 11.21 -1.52
C THR A 86 -2.75 11.29 -0.04
N LEU A 87 -3.25 10.19 0.55
CA LEU A 87 -3.49 10.11 1.98
C LEU A 87 -2.21 10.25 2.80
N LEU A 88 -1.17 9.47 2.48
CA LEU A 88 0.12 9.55 3.17
C LEU A 88 0.74 10.95 3.05
N LYS A 89 0.71 11.52 1.84
CA LYS A 89 1.19 12.88 1.58
C LYS A 89 0.46 13.89 2.46
N THR A 90 -0.87 13.82 2.49
CA THR A 90 -1.70 14.74 3.28
C THR A 90 -1.42 14.60 4.77
N ILE A 91 -1.26 13.37 5.27
CA ILE A 91 -0.96 13.14 6.67
C ILE A 91 0.41 13.76 7.04
N TYR A 92 1.45 13.48 6.27
CA TYR A 92 2.83 13.88 6.60
C TYR A 92 3.17 15.32 6.24
N GLU A 93 2.54 15.92 5.23
CA GLU A 93 2.84 17.28 4.78
C GLU A 93 1.86 18.32 5.34
N SER A 94 0.66 17.92 5.76
CA SER A 94 -0.39 18.84 6.18
C SER A 94 -0.93 18.52 7.58
N TYR A 95 -1.52 17.35 7.80
CA TYR A 95 -2.23 17.03 9.04
C TYR A 95 -1.34 17.12 10.29
N PHE A 96 -0.13 16.55 10.26
CA PHE A 96 0.79 16.55 11.40
C PHE A 96 1.37 17.92 11.78
N TYR A 97 1.05 18.96 11.01
CA TYR A 97 1.38 20.34 11.30
C TYR A 97 0.13 21.23 11.47
N SER A 98 -1.06 20.63 11.46
CA SER A 98 -2.31 21.35 11.63
C SER A 98 -2.57 21.72 13.09
N GLU A 99 -3.30 22.81 13.32
CA GLU A 99 -3.76 23.20 14.66
C GLU A 99 -4.60 22.11 15.31
N LEU A 100 -5.41 21.39 14.52
CA LEU A 100 -6.21 20.27 15.01
C LEU A 100 -5.34 19.22 15.69
N PHE A 101 -4.29 18.75 15.01
CA PHE A 101 -3.37 17.75 15.55
C PHE A 101 -2.60 18.26 16.77
N ILE A 102 -2.16 19.52 16.73
CA ILE A 102 -1.39 20.14 17.83
C ILE A 102 -2.26 20.29 19.08
N ASN A 103 -3.54 20.62 18.94
CA ASN A 103 -4.46 20.83 20.06
C ASN A 103 -5.05 19.52 20.60
N GLU A 104 -5.15 18.47 19.76
CA GLU A 104 -5.72 17.18 20.17
C GLU A 104 -4.76 16.30 20.97
N PHE A 105 -3.45 16.37 20.70
CA PHE A 105 -2.46 15.45 21.24
C PHE A 105 -1.39 16.16 22.06
N SER A 106 -0.88 15.49 23.10
CA SER A 106 0.30 15.97 23.85
C SER A 106 1.53 16.04 22.94
N GLU A 107 2.52 16.90 23.23
CA GLU A 107 3.75 16.99 22.42
C GLU A 107 4.45 15.62 22.25
N GLN A 108 4.44 14.80 23.30
CA GLN A 108 5.00 13.46 23.26
C GLN A 108 4.20 12.53 22.35
N ASP A 109 2.87 12.53 22.44
CA ASP A 109 2.01 11.73 21.56
C ASP A 109 2.10 12.20 20.12
N GLN A 110 2.15 13.51 19.88
CA GLN A 110 2.34 14.09 18.55
C GLN A 110 3.58 13.53 17.87
N LEU A 111 4.69 13.41 18.61
CA LEU A 111 5.93 12.82 18.12
C LEU A 111 5.77 11.32 17.84
N ILE A 112 5.24 10.56 18.80
CA ILE A 112 5.09 9.09 18.68
C ILE A 112 4.16 8.72 17.53
N ILE A 113 3.06 9.45 17.34
CA ILE A 113 2.08 9.20 16.28
C ILE A 113 2.72 9.22 14.89
N LYS A 114 3.65 10.16 14.62
CA LYS A 114 4.32 10.24 13.31
C LYS A 114 5.10 8.97 12.98
N TYR A 115 5.73 8.34 13.98
CA TYR A 115 6.41 7.06 13.83
C TYR A 115 5.45 5.88 13.79
N LEU A 116 4.43 5.90 14.65
CA LEU A 116 3.40 4.87 14.71
C LEU A 116 2.69 4.73 13.37
N VAL A 117 2.28 5.83 12.75
CA VAL A 117 1.63 5.84 11.44
C VAL A 117 2.51 5.23 10.35
N ALA A 118 3.80 5.59 10.29
CA ALA A 118 4.71 4.98 9.32
C ALA A 118 4.85 3.48 9.56
N LYS A 119 4.99 3.06 10.82
CA LYS A 119 5.07 1.64 11.19
C LYS A 119 3.82 0.88 10.76
N GLU A 120 2.64 1.43 11.04
CA GLU A 120 1.36 0.77 10.72
C GLU A 120 1.09 0.71 9.22
N ILE A 121 1.44 1.74 8.44
CA ILE A 121 1.20 1.72 6.99
C ILE A 121 2.36 1.01 6.27
N LEU A 122 3.58 1.52 6.39
CA LEU A 122 4.72 1.06 5.59
C LEU A 122 5.31 -0.26 6.09
N GLY A 123 5.16 -0.57 7.39
CA GLY A 123 5.51 -1.87 7.94
C GLY A 123 4.62 -2.97 7.36
N ASN A 124 3.32 -2.68 7.18
CA ASN A 124 2.34 -3.62 6.63
C ASN A 124 2.32 -3.62 5.08
N LEU A 125 2.68 -2.51 4.44
CA LEU A 125 2.63 -2.33 2.98
C LEU A 125 4.02 -2.24 2.35
N ILE A 126 4.85 -3.25 2.60
CA ILE A 126 6.23 -3.32 2.08
C ILE A 126 6.28 -3.18 0.55
N GLN A 127 5.35 -3.81 -0.15
CA GLN A 127 5.28 -3.75 -1.61
C GLN A 127 4.92 -2.34 -2.12
N TYR A 128 4.04 -1.63 -1.41
CA TYR A 128 3.75 -0.23 -1.70
C TYR A 128 5.01 0.62 -1.50
N ASN A 129 5.68 0.47 -0.36
CA ASN A 129 6.87 1.26 -0.02
C ASN A 129 8.02 1.04 -1.03
N LYS A 130 8.13 -0.14 -1.66
CA LYS A 130 9.08 -0.37 -2.77
C LYS A 130 8.76 0.46 -4.02
N LEU A 131 7.50 0.78 -4.25
CA LEU A 131 7.03 1.55 -5.40
C LEU A 131 7.04 3.05 -5.13
N ASP A 132 6.79 3.46 -3.89
CA ASP A 132 6.69 4.85 -3.47
C ASP A 132 7.21 5.01 -2.03
N HIS A 133 8.51 5.23 -1.90
CA HIS A 133 9.19 5.44 -0.62
C HIS A 133 9.39 6.92 -0.27
N GLU A 134 9.16 7.84 -1.23
CA GLU A 134 9.43 9.27 -1.07
C GLU A 134 8.31 10.01 -0.33
N THR A 135 7.08 9.50 -0.38
CA THR A 135 5.90 10.15 0.23
C THR A 135 5.99 10.25 1.75
N VAL A 136 6.75 9.37 2.40
CA VAL A 136 6.97 9.40 3.84
C VAL A 136 8.44 9.72 4.12
N PRO A 137 8.74 10.75 4.94
CA PRO A 137 10.11 11.12 5.24
C PRO A 137 10.98 9.95 5.69
N LEU A 138 12.23 9.92 5.21
CA LEU A 138 13.16 8.78 5.39
C LEU A 138 13.29 8.34 6.86
N LYS A 139 13.31 9.30 7.79
CA LYS A 139 13.33 9.08 9.23
C LYS A 139 12.25 8.11 9.74
N TYR A 140 11.00 8.34 9.36
CA TYR A 140 9.89 7.47 9.76
C TYR A 140 9.93 6.13 9.03
N ASN A 141 10.40 6.14 7.78
CA ASN A 141 10.64 4.96 6.96
C ASN A 141 11.67 4.00 7.60
N VAL A 142 12.77 4.53 8.15
CA VAL A 142 13.81 3.76 8.86
C VAL A 142 13.20 3.02 10.05
N VAL A 143 12.41 3.71 10.87
CA VAL A 143 11.74 3.10 12.02
C VAL A 143 10.72 2.07 11.59
N ALA A 144 9.82 2.40 10.65
CA ALA A 144 8.78 1.48 10.17
C ALA A 144 9.33 0.12 9.73
N ARG A 145 10.52 0.11 9.10
CA ARG A 145 11.16 -1.10 8.57
C ARG A 145 12.01 -1.85 9.59
N ASN A 146 12.53 -1.17 10.61
CA ASN A 146 13.52 -1.75 11.52
C ASN A 146 13.05 -1.84 12.98
N TYR A 147 11.91 -1.24 13.34
CA TYR A 147 11.43 -1.13 14.72
C TYR A 147 11.45 -2.47 15.46
N SER A 148 10.78 -3.50 14.92
CA SER A 148 10.74 -4.82 15.56
C SER A 148 12.11 -5.46 15.70
N LEU A 149 13.01 -5.25 14.73
CA LEU A 149 14.38 -5.78 14.77
C LEU A 149 15.26 -5.03 15.78
N ILE A 150 15.08 -3.71 15.91
CA ILE A 150 15.77 -2.89 16.91
C ILE A 150 15.27 -3.29 18.30
N LYS A 151 13.95 -3.40 18.48
CA LYS A 151 13.31 -3.78 19.75
C LYS A 151 13.77 -5.14 20.27
N LEU A 152 13.84 -6.16 19.41
CA LEU A 152 14.10 -7.53 19.85
C LEU A 152 15.56 -7.84 20.19
N LYS A 153 16.51 -7.19 19.50
CA LYS A 153 17.92 -7.62 19.59
C LYS A 153 18.97 -6.52 19.42
N ALA A 154 18.54 -5.25 19.45
CA ALA A 154 19.32 -4.12 18.95
C ALA A 154 19.74 -4.30 17.47
N GLN A 155 20.06 -3.23 16.75
CA GLN A 155 20.58 -3.34 15.38
C GLN A 155 21.86 -2.57 15.18
N LYS A 156 22.68 -3.03 14.22
CA LYS A 156 23.83 -2.27 13.71
C LYS A 156 23.40 -1.44 12.51
N ASP A 157 24.05 -0.29 12.31
CA ASP A 157 23.83 0.61 11.17
C ASP A 157 23.90 -0.12 9.82
N LYS A 158 24.90 -0.98 9.60
CA LYS A 158 25.02 -1.78 8.36
C LYS A 158 23.79 -2.66 8.10
N ARG A 159 23.23 -3.28 9.13
CA ARG A 159 22.00 -4.10 8.99
C ARG A 159 20.77 -3.26 8.72
N ILE A 160 20.67 -2.09 9.36
CA ILE A 160 19.59 -1.12 9.07
C ILE A 160 19.70 -0.68 7.61
N LEU A 161 20.89 -0.32 7.15
CA LEU A 161 21.17 0.06 5.77
C LEU A 161 20.78 -1.04 4.77
N GLU A 162 21.21 -2.28 5.02
CA GLU A 162 20.83 -3.44 4.20
C GLU A 162 19.31 -3.61 4.10
N ASN A 163 18.59 -3.45 5.22
CA ASN A 163 17.14 -3.55 5.24
C ASN A 163 16.45 -2.40 4.49
N MET A 164 16.98 -1.19 4.58
CA MET A 164 16.48 -0.04 3.83
C MET A 164 16.75 -0.21 2.34
N ASN A 165 17.95 -0.64 1.93
CA ASN A 165 18.27 -0.82 0.51
C ASN A 165 17.44 -1.91 -0.19
N LYS A 166 16.72 -2.77 0.54
CA LYS A 166 15.69 -3.67 -0.03
C LYS A 166 14.48 -2.93 -0.61
N ILE A 167 14.21 -1.69 -0.17
CA ILE A 167 13.11 -0.86 -0.69
C ILE A 167 13.59 0.22 -1.67
N PHE A 168 14.78 0.78 -1.47
CA PHE A 168 15.35 1.81 -2.34
C PHE A 168 15.88 1.28 -3.68
N GLY A 169 16.04 -0.04 -3.83
CA GLY A 169 16.36 -0.68 -5.11
C GLY A 169 17.62 -0.11 -5.75
N ASN A 170 17.45 0.63 -6.85
CA ASN A 170 18.54 1.23 -7.63
C ASN A 170 19.08 2.55 -7.01
N GLN A 171 18.32 3.20 -6.13
CA GLN A 171 18.70 4.45 -5.45
C GLN A 171 19.22 4.16 -4.04
N LYS A 172 20.27 3.33 -3.95
CA LYS A 172 20.77 2.86 -2.65
C LYS A 172 21.18 4.03 -1.75
N LEU A 173 20.77 3.95 -0.49
CA LEU A 173 21.22 4.84 0.56
C LEU A 173 22.69 4.57 0.90
N GLU A 174 23.34 5.60 1.42
CA GLU A 174 24.68 5.50 1.99
C GLU A 174 24.61 5.28 3.51
N LEU A 175 25.68 4.72 4.06
CA LEU A 175 25.80 4.50 5.50
C LEU A 175 25.76 5.82 6.29
N SER A 176 26.41 6.86 5.76
CA SER A 176 26.41 8.22 6.30
C SER A 176 25.00 8.78 6.45
N THR A 177 24.15 8.61 5.43
CA THR A 177 22.73 9.01 5.46
C THR A 177 21.99 8.31 6.58
N ILE A 178 22.13 6.98 6.70
CA ILE A 178 21.48 6.19 7.75
C ILE A 178 21.94 6.63 9.14
N GLN A 179 23.24 6.86 9.33
CA GLN A 179 23.78 7.31 10.62
C GLN A 179 23.27 8.70 11.01
N ASN A 180 23.15 9.63 10.05
CA ASN A 180 22.59 10.96 10.31
C ASN A 180 21.11 10.87 10.71
N ILE A 181 20.32 10.10 9.97
CA ILE A 181 18.90 9.87 10.29
C ILE A 181 18.73 9.22 11.67
N LEU A 182 19.56 8.24 12.03
CA LEU A 182 19.47 7.60 13.35
C LEU A 182 19.85 8.55 14.49
N LYS A 183 20.75 9.51 14.28
CA LYS A 183 21.00 10.58 15.25
C LYS A 183 19.79 11.49 15.42
N GLU A 184 19.04 11.78 14.35
CA GLU A 184 17.78 12.52 14.48
C GLU A 184 16.74 11.73 15.27
N ILE A 185 16.63 10.42 15.03
CA ILE A 185 15.71 9.53 15.76
C ILE A 185 16.12 9.41 17.25
N GLU A 186 17.43 9.44 17.55
CA GLU A 186 17.92 9.50 18.94
C GLU A 186 17.56 10.82 19.62
N LYS A 187 17.67 11.96 18.92
CA LYS A 187 17.27 13.27 19.46
C LYS A 187 15.78 13.34 19.79
N ASP A 188 14.95 12.66 19.01
CA ASP A 188 13.53 12.44 19.32
C ASP A 188 13.30 11.54 20.54
N GLY A 189 14.36 10.93 21.08
CA GLY A 189 14.30 10.07 22.27
C GLY A 189 13.77 8.66 21.99
N LEU A 190 13.52 8.27 20.73
CA LEU A 190 12.96 6.97 20.41
C LEU A 190 13.99 5.84 20.58
N ILE A 191 15.24 6.10 20.18
CA ILE A 191 16.34 5.14 20.26
C ILE A 191 17.48 5.67 21.10
N LYS A 192 18.34 4.75 21.55
CA LYS A 192 19.64 5.04 22.14
C LYS A 192 20.74 4.53 21.22
N ILE A 193 21.78 5.34 21.00
CA ILE A 193 22.97 4.93 20.27
C ILE A 193 24.07 4.56 21.26
N THR A 194 24.59 3.34 21.16
CA THR A 194 25.77 2.89 21.91
C THR A 194 26.88 2.54 20.93
N LYS A 195 28.03 3.22 21.04
CA LYS A 195 29.20 2.91 20.19
C LYS A 195 29.80 1.57 20.63
N LYS A 196 29.96 0.63 19.70
CA LYS A 196 30.50 -0.70 20.01
C LYS A 196 31.98 -0.86 19.65
N ASP A 197 32.38 -0.28 18.52
CA ASP A 197 33.74 -0.24 18.00
C ASP A 197 33.90 1.02 17.11
N ASP A 198 35.11 1.29 16.60
CA ASP A 198 35.40 2.53 15.87
C ASP A 198 34.51 2.76 14.63
N ASN A 199 33.93 1.67 14.09
CA ASN A 199 33.21 1.68 12.81
C ASN A 199 31.76 1.16 12.88
N SER A 200 31.20 0.89 14.07
CA SER A 200 29.80 0.48 14.16
C SER A 200 29.08 0.96 15.42
N ASN A 201 27.90 1.55 15.18
CA ASN A 201 26.95 1.92 16.20
C ASN A 201 25.94 0.78 16.42
N LEU A 202 25.53 0.62 17.68
CA LEU A 202 24.43 -0.24 18.08
C LEU A 202 23.23 0.63 18.48
N TYR A 203 22.06 0.30 17.97
CA TYR A 203 20.81 1.04 18.18
C TYR A 203 19.82 0.18 18.95
N GLU A 204 19.26 0.73 20.02
CA GLU A 204 18.28 0.10 20.91
C GLU A 204 17.03 0.98 21.04
N ILE A 205 15.85 0.38 21.19
CA ILE A 205 14.64 1.15 21.50
C ILE A 205 14.78 1.68 22.93
N LYS A 206 14.72 3.00 23.08
CA LYS A 206 14.69 3.68 24.39
C LYS A 206 13.25 3.87 24.86
N ASN A 207 12.40 4.39 23.98
CA ASN A 207 10.99 4.60 24.22
C ASN A 207 10.19 3.82 23.17
N GLU A 208 9.21 3.04 23.62
CA GLU A 208 8.34 2.32 22.70
C GLU A 208 7.35 3.25 22.01
N LEU A 209 6.83 2.80 20.87
CA LEU A 209 5.73 3.47 20.17
C LEU A 209 4.39 3.20 20.87
N ILE A 210 4.28 3.66 22.10
CA ILE A 210 3.10 3.56 22.97
C ILE A 210 2.63 4.98 23.25
N LEU A 211 1.36 5.26 22.97
CA LEU A 211 0.73 6.53 23.28
C LEU A 211 0.30 6.56 24.74
N SER A 212 0.08 7.75 25.28
CA SER A 212 -0.70 7.90 26.52
C SER A 212 -2.10 7.31 26.36
N ASP A 213 -2.79 6.96 27.46
CA ASP A 213 -4.14 6.40 27.39
C ASP A 213 -5.12 7.32 26.63
N GLU A 214 -5.07 8.63 26.94
CA GLU A 214 -5.86 9.66 26.25
C GLU A 214 -5.45 9.78 24.76
N GLY A 215 -4.15 9.81 24.48
CA GLY A 215 -3.62 9.84 23.12
C GLY A 215 -4.04 8.61 22.31
N GLN A 216 -4.09 7.43 22.94
CA GLN A 216 -4.50 6.18 22.32
C GLN A 216 -6.00 6.18 22.00
N GLU A 217 -6.84 6.70 22.88
CA GLU A 217 -8.28 6.85 22.65
C GLU A 217 -8.55 7.78 21.46
N LYS A 218 -7.97 8.98 21.47
CA LYS A 218 -8.09 9.96 20.38
C LYS A 218 -7.54 9.42 19.06
N TYR A 219 -6.37 8.75 19.10
CA TYR A 219 -5.80 8.10 17.92
C TYR A 219 -6.77 7.07 17.32
N ASN A 220 -7.38 6.23 18.16
CA ASN A 220 -8.30 5.20 17.71
C ASN A 220 -9.59 5.78 17.12
N GLN A 221 -10.09 6.87 17.69
CA GLN A 221 -11.31 7.52 17.25
C GLN A 221 -11.12 8.28 15.93
N TYR A 222 -10.03 9.02 15.80
CA TYR A 222 -9.85 10.00 14.73
C TYR A 222 -8.93 9.51 13.61
N LEU A 223 -7.75 9.01 13.97
CA LEU A 223 -6.69 8.75 12.99
C LEU A 223 -6.69 7.29 12.50
N SER A 224 -6.83 6.32 13.39
CA SER A 224 -6.76 4.89 13.10
C SER A 224 -7.61 4.44 11.90
N PRO A 225 -8.86 4.91 11.70
CA PRO A 225 -9.64 4.56 10.52
C PRO A 225 -8.97 4.94 9.19
N LEU A 226 -8.30 6.09 9.13
CA LEU A 226 -7.52 6.54 7.98
C LEU A 226 -6.24 5.70 7.82
N ILE A 227 -5.57 5.34 8.91
CA ILE A 227 -4.29 4.60 8.88
C ILE A 227 -4.47 3.13 8.49
N VAL A 228 -5.56 2.51 8.92
CA VAL A 228 -5.86 1.11 8.61
C VAL A 228 -6.43 0.96 7.20
N TRP A 229 -7.07 1.99 6.66
CA TRP A 229 -7.70 1.97 5.33
C TRP A 229 -6.75 1.55 4.20
N PRO A 230 -5.51 2.08 4.05
CA PRO A 230 -4.56 1.63 3.03
C PRO A 230 -4.30 0.13 3.07
N THR A 231 -4.12 -0.43 4.27
CA THR A 231 -3.87 -1.86 4.43
C THR A 231 -5.07 -2.69 4.02
N ASN A 232 -6.28 -2.26 4.39
CA ASN A 232 -7.52 -2.93 4.00
C ASN A 232 -7.77 -2.85 2.49
N LEU A 233 -7.57 -1.69 1.88
CA LEU A 233 -7.65 -1.53 0.43
C LEU A 233 -6.64 -2.46 -0.24
N TRP A 234 -5.36 -2.39 0.15
CA TRP A 234 -4.30 -3.17 -0.50
C TRP A 234 -4.56 -4.67 -0.44
N ARG A 235 -4.99 -5.16 0.73
CA ARG A 235 -5.24 -6.58 0.96
C ARG A 235 -6.43 -7.12 0.17
N SER A 236 -7.43 -6.27 -0.11
CA SER A 236 -8.66 -6.68 -0.79
C SER A 236 -8.62 -6.40 -2.29
N PHE A 237 -8.24 -5.19 -2.69
CA PHE A 237 -8.33 -4.68 -4.06
C PHE A 237 -7.23 -5.23 -4.98
N TYR A 238 -6.05 -5.54 -4.42
CA TYR A 238 -4.93 -6.15 -5.17
C TYR A 238 -4.79 -7.65 -4.93
N ASN A 239 -5.88 -8.31 -4.56
CA ASN A 239 -5.95 -9.75 -4.39
C ASN A 239 -6.93 -10.36 -5.40
N ILE A 240 -6.35 -10.94 -6.44
CA ILE A 240 -7.04 -11.58 -7.57
C ILE A 240 -6.65 -13.04 -7.73
N ARG A 241 -6.23 -13.71 -6.65
CA ARG A 241 -5.77 -15.11 -6.68
C ARG A 241 -6.81 -16.07 -7.24
N GLU A 242 -8.08 -15.69 -7.22
CA GLU A 242 -9.18 -16.44 -7.82
C GLU A 242 -9.08 -16.53 -9.36
N LEU A 243 -8.22 -15.72 -10.01
CA LEU A 243 -7.83 -15.86 -11.41
C LEU A 243 -6.73 -16.90 -11.65
N ASN A 244 -6.15 -17.50 -10.60
CA ASN A 244 -5.08 -18.49 -10.75
C ASN A 244 -5.67 -19.86 -11.08
N ILE A 245 -6.10 -20.02 -12.32
CA ILE A 245 -6.75 -21.22 -12.85
C ILE A 245 -5.99 -21.73 -14.07
N THR A 246 -6.33 -22.96 -14.49
CA THR A 246 -5.82 -23.55 -15.72
C THR A 246 -6.88 -23.42 -16.82
N PRO A 247 -6.64 -22.66 -17.90
CA PRO A 247 -7.58 -22.60 -19.02
C PRO A 247 -7.65 -23.95 -19.75
N ALA A 248 -8.84 -24.35 -20.18
CA ALA A 248 -9.04 -25.57 -20.95
C ALA A 248 -8.40 -25.54 -22.35
N GLN A 249 -8.20 -26.72 -22.95
CA GLN A 249 -7.55 -26.90 -24.27
C GLN A 249 -8.27 -26.18 -25.42
N ASP A 250 -9.57 -25.93 -25.31
CA ASP A 250 -10.40 -25.30 -26.34
C ASP A 250 -10.26 -23.77 -26.39
N ILE A 251 -9.55 -23.15 -25.44
CA ILE A 251 -9.37 -21.70 -25.38
C ILE A 251 -8.28 -21.24 -26.38
N LYS A 252 -8.66 -20.30 -27.27
CA LYS A 252 -7.74 -19.68 -28.22
C LYS A 252 -6.53 -19.06 -27.50
N ASN A 253 -5.33 -19.33 -28.01
CA ASN A 253 -4.06 -18.86 -27.41
C ASN A 253 -3.90 -19.26 -25.93
N ARG A 254 -4.36 -20.46 -25.55
CA ARG A 254 -4.32 -21.02 -24.18
C ARG A 254 -3.01 -20.75 -23.45
N GLU A 255 -1.87 -21.10 -24.03
CA GLU A 255 -0.56 -20.96 -23.35
C GLU A 255 -0.26 -19.52 -22.94
N THR A 256 -0.65 -18.55 -23.78
CA THR A 256 -0.52 -17.13 -23.47
C THR A 256 -1.41 -16.76 -22.29
N LEU A 257 -2.67 -17.21 -22.30
CA LEU A 257 -3.61 -16.95 -21.21
C LEU A 257 -3.13 -17.59 -19.90
N GLU A 258 -2.69 -18.84 -19.93
CA GLU A 258 -2.16 -19.57 -18.77
C GLU A 258 -0.97 -18.83 -18.13
N LYS A 259 -0.04 -18.33 -18.96
CA LYS A 259 1.09 -17.52 -18.50
C LYS A 259 0.64 -16.22 -17.82
N ILE A 260 -0.40 -15.57 -18.34
CA ILE A 260 -0.98 -14.36 -17.74
C ILE A 260 -1.59 -14.70 -16.37
N LEU A 261 -2.44 -15.73 -16.33
CA LEU A 261 -3.20 -16.11 -15.14
C LEU A 261 -2.31 -16.62 -14.00
N SER A 262 -1.21 -17.32 -14.31
CA SER A 262 -0.25 -17.79 -13.29
C SER A 262 0.30 -16.66 -12.40
N ARG A 263 0.38 -15.42 -12.91
CA ARG A 263 0.86 -14.26 -12.16
C ARG A 263 -0.13 -13.77 -11.10
N SER A 264 -1.40 -14.17 -11.19
CA SER A 264 -2.42 -13.80 -10.20
C SER A 264 -2.24 -14.46 -8.84
N ALA A 265 -1.38 -15.49 -8.74
CA ALA A 265 -0.99 -16.09 -7.46
C ALA A 265 -0.31 -15.09 -6.51
N THR A 266 0.37 -14.08 -7.08
CA THR A 266 1.06 -13.04 -6.32
C THR A 266 0.12 -11.87 -6.04
N GLN A 267 0.03 -11.48 -4.77
CA GLN A 267 -0.74 -10.33 -4.33
C GLN A 267 0.07 -9.04 -4.47
N GLY A 268 -0.60 -7.93 -4.79
CA GLY A 268 0.00 -6.60 -4.85
C GLY A 268 -0.33 -5.83 -6.12
N PHE A 269 -0.16 -4.50 -6.08
CA PHE A 269 -0.49 -3.62 -7.20
C PHE A 269 0.19 -4.05 -8.51
N SER A 270 1.52 -4.20 -8.53
CA SER A 270 2.26 -4.51 -9.76
C SER A 270 1.83 -5.84 -10.39
N ALA A 271 1.60 -6.87 -9.57
CA ALA A 271 1.15 -8.18 -10.05
C ALA A 271 -0.26 -8.09 -10.63
N THR A 272 -1.19 -7.49 -9.87
CA THR A 272 -2.59 -7.33 -10.27
C THR A 272 -2.71 -6.50 -11.55
N ASN A 273 -2.07 -5.33 -11.58
CA ASN A 273 -2.07 -4.45 -12.74
C ASN A 273 -1.47 -5.14 -13.98
N ASN A 274 -0.39 -5.91 -13.81
CA ASN A 274 0.21 -6.65 -14.91
C ASN A 274 -0.72 -7.74 -15.48
N VAL A 275 -1.46 -8.46 -14.62
CA VAL A 275 -2.44 -9.44 -15.07
C VAL A 275 -3.51 -8.77 -15.92
N PHE A 276 -4.13 -7.70 -15.43
CA PHE A 276 -5.19 -7.00 -16.18
C PHE A 276 -4.69 -6.34 -17.47
N GLN A 277 -3.50 -5.73 -17.47
CA GLN A 277 -2.90 -5.18 -18.69
C GLN A 277 -2.67 -6.24 -19.76
N ASN A 278 -2.26 -7.46 -19.37
CA ASN A 278 -2.07 -8.52 -20.34
C ASN A 278 -3.39 -9.19 -20.75
N LEU A 279 -4.39 -9.27 -19.86
CA LEU A 279 -5.74 -9.69 -20.23
C LEU A 279 -6.35 -8.74 -21.27
N LEU A 280 -6.19 -7.43 -21.09
CA LEU A 280 -6.63 -6.42 -22.06
C LEU A 280 -6.01 -6.69 -23.44
N LYS A 281 -4.68 -6.85 -23.50
CA LYS A 281 -3.96 -7.17 -24.74
C LYS A 281 -4.41 -8.50 -25.36
N TYR A 282 -4.61 -9.52 -24.53
CA TYR A 282 -5.07 -10.83 -24.97
C TYR A 282 -6.43 -10.72 -25.71
N TYR A 283 -7.40 -10.01 -25.13
CA TYR A 283 -8.71 -9.83 -25.75
C TYR A 283 -8.70 -8.89 -26.96
N GLN A 284 -7.80 -7.91 -27.01
CA GLN A 284 -7.58 -7.08 -28.20
C GLN A 284 -7.05 -7.90 -29.39
N ASN A 285 -6.21 -8.90 -29.13
CA ASN A 285 -5.55 -9.71 -30.17
C ASN A 285 -6.36 -10.92 -30.65
N ILE A 286 -7.47 -11.26 -29.98
CA ILE A 286 -8.30 -12.41 -30.36
C ILE A 286 -9.34 -12.07 -31.42
N ASP A 287 -9.72 -10.79 -31.49
CA ASP A 287 -10.66 -10.22 -32.47
C ASP A 287 -9.96 -9.60 -33.70
N SER A 288 -8.62 -9.60 -33.73
CA SER A 288 -7.78 -9.30 -34.90
C SER A 288 -7.40 -10.56 -35.66
#